data_AF-A0A816DHH3-F1
#
_entry.id   AF-A0A816DHH3-F1
#
_cell.length_a   1.000
_cell.length_b   1.000
_cell.length_c   1.000
_cell.angle_alpha   90.00
_cell.angle_beta   90.00
_cell.angle_gamma   90.00
#
_symmetry.space_group_name_H-M   'P 1'
#
loop_
_entity.id
_entity.type
_entity.pdbx_description
1 polymer ?
#
loop_
_entity_poly.entity_id
_entity_poly.type
_entity_poly.pdbx_seq_one_letter_code
_entity_poly.pdbx_strand_id
1 'polypeptide(L)' 'KIQLTDERRKIQQEVDEVVIKAVKAHADGRLLRRYLKTGFQLWNKVLPHKLKF' A
#
# COMPACT_ATOMS: atom_id res chain seq x y z
N LYS A 1 5.46 14.00 19.02
CA LYS A 1 5.11 14.16 17.58
C LYS A 1 6.41 14.26 16.80
N ILE A 2 6.68 13.35 15.86
CA ILE A 2 7.85 13.47 14.98
C ILE A 2 7.56 14.63 14.02
N GLN A 3 8.40 15.66 14.02
CA GLN A 3 8.31 16.74 13.03
C GLN A 3 8.81 16.20 11.68
N LEU A 4 7.97 16.32 10.64
CA LEU A 4 8.33 15.89 9.29
C LEU A 4 9.21 16.97 8.66
N THR A 5 10.46 16.64 8.32
CA THR A 5 11.35 17.56 7.59
C THR A 5 10.91 17.70 6.13
N ASP A 6 11.24 18.83 5.51
CA ASP A 6 10.93 19.07 4.10
C ASP A 6 11.66 18.08 3.17
N GLU A 7 12.87 17.67 3.55
CA GLU A 7 13.62 16.62 2.87
C GLU A 7 12.86 15.29 2.82
N ARG A 8 12.30 14.86 3.96
CA ARG A 8 11.50 13.62 4.02
C ARG A 8 10.25 13.68 3.17
N ARG A 9 9.61 14.86 3.07
CA ARG A 9 8.44 15.06 2.23
C ARG A 9 8.78 14.92 0.73
N LYS A 10 9.89 15.52 0.29
CA LYS A 10 10.34 15.43 -1.10
C LYS A 10 10.65 13.99 -1.49
N ILE A 11 11.43 13.29 -0.65
CA ILE A 11 11.78 11.88 -0.88
C ILE A 11 10.50 11.02 -0.96
N GLN A 12 9.53 11.24 -0.07
CA GLN A 12 8.25 10.52 -0.11
C GLN A 12 7.53 10.72 -1.43
N GLN A 13 7.44 11.96 -1.91
CA GLN A 13 6.77 12.28 -3.18
C GLN A 13 7.45 11.62 -4.38
N GLU A 14 8.77 11.71 -4.47
CA GLU A 14 9.56 11.11 -5.56
C GLU A 14 9.38 9.59 -5.60
N VAL A 15 9.42 8.92 -4.44
CA VAL A 15 9.23 7.47 -4.34
C VAL A 15 7.78 7.08 -4.66
N ASP A 16 6.80 7.81 -4.13
CA ASP A 16 5.38 7.51 -4.33
C ASP A 16 4.99 7.60 -5.81
N GLU A 17 5.53 8.56 -6.55
CA GLU A 17 5.28 8.69 -7.99
C GLU A 17 5.73 7.44 -8.77
N VAL A 18 6.93 6.94 -8.48
CA VAL A 18 7.48 5.75 -9.13
C VAL A 18 6.65 4.51 -8.78
N VAL A 19 6.31 4.33 -7.50
CA VAL A 19 5.52 3.18 -7.02
C VAL A 19 4.12 3.19 -7.62
N ILE A 20 3.44 4.35 -7.62
CA ILE A 20 2.09 4.48 -8.18
C ILE A 20 2.10 4.20 -9.69
N LYS A 21 3.13 4.65 -10.42
CA LYS A 21 3.27 4.37 -11.85
C LYS A 21 3.40 2.87 -12.10
N ALA A 22 4.24 2.18 -11.34
CA ALA A 22 4.40 0.72 -11.44
C ALA A 22 3.10 -0.03 -11.14
N VAL A 23 2.38 0.34 -10.07
CA VAL A 23 1.10 -0.27 -9.69
C VAL A 23 0.03 -0.06 -10.77
N LYS A 24 0.01 1.10 -11.42
CA LYS A 24 -0.94 1.39 -12.50
C LYS A 24 -0.66 0.58 -13.78
N ALA A 25 0.61 0.29 -14.08
CA ALA A 25 1.03 -0.45 -15.25
C ALA A 25 0.82 -1.97 -15.12
N HIS A 26 0.64 -2.49 -13.90
CA HIS A 26 0.38 -3.91 -13.65
C HIS A 26 -1.00 -4.33 -14.21
N ALA A 27 -1.10 -5.57 -14.71
CA ALA A 27 -2.36 -6.13 -15.25
C ALA A 27 -3.51 -6.01 -14.24
N ASP A 28 -3.23 -6.36 -12.98
CA ASP A 28 -4.17 -6.24 -11.86
C ASP A 28 -4.18 -4.86 -11.18
N GLY A 29 -3.71 -3.80 -11.85
CA GLY A 29 -3.53 -2.48 -11.23
C GLY A 29 -4.81 -1.93 -10.58
N ARG A 30 -5.99 -2.25 -11.12
CA ARG A 30 -7.29 -1.88 -10.51
C ARG A 30 -7.53 -2.62 -9.18
N LEU A 31 -7.21 -3.91 -9.11
CA LEU A 31 -7.32 -4.72 -7.90
C LEU A 31 -6.31 -4.25 -6.85
N LEU A 32 -5.04 -4.07 -7.25
CA LEU A 32 -3.96 -3.62 -6.37
C LEU A 32 -4.25 -2.27 -5.72
N ARG A 33 -4.82 -1.30 -6.47
CA ARG A 33 -5.25 -0.01 -5.90
C ARG A 33 -6.28 -0.17 -4.78
N ARG A 34 -7.23 -1.10 -4.93
CA ARG A 34 -8.24 -1.38 -3.89
C ARG A 34 -7.62 -2.13 -2.72
N TYR A 35 -6.75 -3.10 -3.00
CA TYR A 35 -6.04 -3.89 -2.00
C TYR A 35 -5.21 -3.00 -1.07
N LEU A 36 -4.33 -2.15 -1.62
CA LEU A 36 -3.45 -1.26 -0.85
C LEU A 36 -4.19 -0.19 -0.05
N LYS A 37 -5.40 0.19 -0.47
CA LYS A 37 -6.25 1.14 0.28
C LYS A 37 -7.00 0.49 1.44
N THR A 38 -7.19 -0.83 1.39
CA THR A 38 -8.01 -1.55 2.36
C THR A 38 -7.16 -1.92 3.57
N GLY A 39 -7.62 -1.57 4.78
CA GLY A 39 -6.96 -2.00 6.01
C GLY A 39 -7.05 -3.52 6.16
N PHE A 40 -5.91 -4.17 6.46
CA PHE A 40 -5.91 -5.59 6.77
C PHE A 40 -6.62 -5.85 8.09
N GLN A 41 -7.60 -6.76 8.07
CA GLN A 41 -8.32 -7.22 9.25
C GLN A 41 -8.79 -8.65 9.05
N LEU A 42 -8.85 -9.41 10.15
CA LEU A 42 -9.42 -10.74 10.16
C LEU A 42 -10.92 -10.62 10.47
N TRP A 43 -11.74 -11.17 9.60
CA TRP A 43 -13.16 -11.31 9.88
C TRP A 43 -13.42 -12.47 10.86
N ASN A 44 -14.59 -12.47 11.49
CA ASN A 44 -14.99 -13.51 12.42
C ASN A 44 -14.81 -14.90 11.79
N LYS A 45 -14.11 -15.79 12.51
CA LYS A 45 -13.77 -17.16 12.10
C LYS A 45 -12.74 -17.28 10.96
N VAL A 46 -12.09 -16.19 10.54
CA VAL A 46 -10.90 -16.24 9.67
C VAL A 46 -9.64 -16.34 10.54
N LEU A 47 -8.87 -17.41 10.37
CA LEU A 47 -7.68 -17.68 11.18
C LEU A 47 -6.41 -17.44 10.36
N PRO A 48 -5.42 -16.66 10.84
CA PRO A 48 -4.22 -16.30 10.06
C PRO A 48 -3.42 -17.50 9.56
N HIS A 49 -3.31 -18.55 10.38
CA HIS A 49 -2.58 -19.77 10.04
C HIS A 49 -3.27 -20.62 8.96
N LYS A 50 -4.52 -20.32 8.60
CA LYS A 50 -5.24 -20.95 7.48
C LYS A 50 -5.18 -20.13 6.19
N LEU A 51 -4.73 -18.88 6.26
CA LEU A 51 -4.58 -18.04 5.09
C LEU A 51 -3.31 -18.44 4.31
N LYS A 52 -3.42 -18.47 2.98
CA LYS A 52 -2.27 -18.57 2.08
C LYS A 52 -2.05 -17.19 1.51
N PHE A 53 -0.95 -16.55 1.92
CA PHE A 53 -0.52 -15.25 1.44
C PHE A 53 0.36 -15.39 0.20
#